data_AF-A0A8G1VS84-F1
#
_entry.id   AF-A0A8G1VS84-F1
#
_cell.length_a   1.000
_cell.length_b   1.000
_cell.length_c   1.000
_cell.angle_alpha   90.00
_cell.angle_beta   90.00
_cell.angle_gamma   90.00
#
_symmetry.space_group_name_H-M   'P 1'
#
loop_
_entity.id
_entity.type
_entity.pdbx_description
1 polymer ?
#
loop_
_entity_poly.entity_id
_entity_poly.type
_entity_poly.pdbx_seq_one_letter_code
_entity_poly.pdbx_strand_id
1 'polypeptide(L)'
;MDNFQPGAVKALVEYLYTGGYGSLSTSDNAVGVSQTPSDLESSSSSPDTATLLLDHMRVNAIGDYYQVDGLMTAANQKIKHLHESSKADKSWVASLPTAIWLAISCTANEGLLDILAEVTAKELASIIHLEDFISIEPIYEFAGKVLHGCWERIQGLLNENDQLKSDLSSKDFERRMAEREHERVQSHYRRMEQCLTVLNNTSFCRIPKCGGEFWCAIDAKECIVRCDCVRRRKTQAAASFYRPSGPA
;
A
#
# COMPACT_ATOMS: atom_id res chain seq x y z
N MET A 1 -24.52 -27.31 33.03
CA MET A 1 -25.23 -27.63 31.78
C MET A 1 -25.04 -26.42 30.89
N ASP A 2 -24.30 -26.59 29.81
CA ASP A 2 -23.80 -25.47 29.01
C ASP A 2 -24.96 -24.83 28.24
N ASN A 3 -25.30 -23.59 28.65
CA ASN A 3 -26.33 -22.80 27.99
C ASN A 3 -25.68 -22.07 26.79
N PHE A 4 -25.45 -22.80 25.70
CA PHE A 4 -25.09 -22.16 24.44
C PHE A 4 -26.20 -21.20 24.00
N GLN A 5 -25.81 -20.04 23.49
CA GLN A 5 -26.79 -19.08 23.00
C GLN A 5 -27.58 -19.68 21.82
N PRO A 6 -28.91 -19.45 21.74
CA PRO A 6 -29.74 -20.02 20.67
C PRO A 6 -29.21 -19.72 19.26
N GLY A 7 -28.59 -18.56 19.06
CA GLY A 7 -27.95 -18.20 17.78
C GLY A 7 -26.80 -19.13 17.38
N ALA A 8 -25.93 -19.51 18.33
CA ALA A 8 -24.83 -20.43 18.08
C ALA A 8 -25.34 -21.86 17.80
N VAL A 9 -26.38 -22.30 18.52
CA VAL A 9 -27.03 -23.59 18.28
C VAL A 9 -27.69 -23.62 16.90
N LYS A 10 -28.39 -22.55 16.51
CA LYS A 10 -28.98 -22.43 15.18
C LYS A 10 -27.91 -22.50 14.09
N ALA A 11 -26.78 -21.82 14.25
CA ALA A 11 -25.67 -21.85 13.29
C ALA A 11 -25.03 -23.25 13.18
N LEU A 12 -24.89 -23.97 14.30
CA LEU A 12 -24.44 -25.36 14.28
C LEU A 12 -25.40 -26.24 13.47
N VAL A 13 -26.70 -26.16 13.74
CA VAL A 13 -27.72 -26.93 13.00
C VAL A 13 -27.70 -26.57 11.53
N GLU A 14 -27.70 -25.27 11.19
CA GLU A 14 -27.61 -24.79 9.80
C GLU A 14 -26.40 -25.39 9.08
N TYR A 15 -25.24 -25.42 9.73
CA TYR A 15 -24.02 -26.00 9.19
C TYR A 15 -24.14 -27.50 8.92
N LEU A 16 -24.73 -28.26 9.84
CA LEU A 16 -24.91 -29.71 9.67
C LEU A 16 -25.82 -30.05 8.47
N TYR A 17 -26.78 -29.20 8.14
CA TYR A 17 -27.69 -29.43 7.01
C TYR A 17 -27.21 -28.84 5.68
N THR A 18 -26.45 -27.76 5.69
CA THR A 18 -26.11 -26.99 4.47
C THR A 18 -24.61 -26.95 4.15
N GLY A 19 -23.75 -27.32 5.09
CA GLY A 19 -22.30 -27.13 4.99
C GLY A 19 -21.83 -25.68 5.19
N GLY A 20 -22.74 -24.76 5.51
CA GLY A 20 -22.46 -23.36 5.79
C GLY A 20 -23.31 -22.83 6.95
N TYR A 21 -22.94 -21.67 7.49
CA TYR A 21 -23.79 -20.93 8.41
C TYR A 21 -23.68 -19.45 8.05
N GLY A 22 -24.64 -18.59 8.39
CA GLY A 22 -24.49 -17.18 8.00
C GLY A 22 -25.63 -16.23 8.33
N SER A 23 -26.81 -16.75 8.70
CA SER A 23 -27.91 -15.89 9.13
C SER A 23 -27.80 -15.55 10.62
N LEU A 24 -26.73 -14.86 11.01
CA LEU A 24 -26.62 -14.25 12.35
C LEU A 24 -27.39 -12.93 12.46
N SER A 25 -28.19 -12.56 11.44
CA SER A 25 -29.15 -11.46 11.54
C SER A 25 -30.16 -11.76 12.65
N THR A 26 -30.05 -10.99 13.72
CA THR A 26 -31.01 -10.86 14.80
C THR A 26 -32.41 -10.63 14.23
N SER A 27 -33.27 -11.64 14.33
CA SER A 27 -34.72 -11.45 14.45
C SER A 27 -35.32 -12.61 15.26
N ASP A 28 -35.51 -12.29 16.54
CA ASP A 28 -36.73 -12.45 17.34
C ASP A 28 -37.49 -13.78 17.39
N ASN A 29 -37.68 -14.21 18.63
CA ASN A 29 -38.85 -14.88 19.19
C ASN A 29 -39.98 -15.15 18.20
N ALA A 30 -40.13 -16.41 17.79
CA ALA A 30 -41.34 -16.90 17.14
C ALA A 30 -41.86 -18.15 17.85
N VAL A 31 -42.46 -17.94 19.03
CA VAL A 31 -43.64 -18.71 19.46
C VAL A 31 -44.62 -17.71 20.06
N GLY A 32 -45.66 -17.34 19.31
CA GLY A 32 -46.76 -16.53 19.85
C GLY A 32 -47.55 -15.71 18.82
N VAL A 33 -48.47 -16.39 18.15
CA VAL A 33 -49.70 -15.90 17.48
C VAL A 33 -50.16 -14.48 17.88
N SER A 34 -50.25 -13.55 16.92
CA SER A 34 -51.50 -12.90 16.46
C SER A 34 -51.23 -11.59 15.70
N GLN A 35 -52.08 -11.31 14.72
CA GLN A 35 -51.99 -10.30 13.67
C GLN A 35 -52.25 -8.87 14.17
N THR A 36 -51.46 -7.89 13.70
CA THR A 36 -51.92 -6.53 13.29
C THR A 36 -50.87 -5.86 12.37
N PRO A 37 -51.26 -5.24 11.25
CA PRO A 37 -50.35 -4.47 10.40
C PRO A 37 -50.43 -2.97 10.76
N SER A 38 -49.38 -2.42 11.37
CA SER A 38 -49.18 -0.98 11.47
C SER A 38 -47.69 -0.69 11.61
N ASP A 39 -47.15 -0.06 10.56
CA ASP A 39 -46.06 0.92 10.54
C ASP A 39 -44.99 0.76 11.62
N LEU A 40 -43.98 -0.06 11.30
CA LEU A 40 -42.65 0.07 11.88
C LEU A 40 -41.64 0.06 10.73
N GLU A 41 -41.16 1.26 10.40
CA GLU A 41 -39.84 1.42 9.78
C GLU A 41 -38.80 0.84 10.75
N SER A 42 -38.61 -0.48 10.69
CA SER A 42 -37.41 -1.13 11.22
C SER A 42 -36.25 -0.67 10.36
N SER A 43 -35.60 0.42 10.79
CA SER A 43 -34.22 0.69 10.46
C SER A 43 -33.39 -0.51 10.92
N SER A 44 -33.24 -1.51 10.05
CA SER A 44 -32.35 -2.64 10.25
C SER A 44 -30.93 -2.11 10.15
N SER A 45 -30.44 -1.50 11.23
CA SER A 45 -29.02 -1.21 11.37
C SER A 45 -28.30 -2.55 11.24
N SER A 46 -27.45 -2.68 10.22
CA SER A 46 -26.58 -3.83 10.07
C SER A 46 -25.89 -4.12 11.41
N PRO A 47 -25.80 -5.38 11.84
CA PRO A 47 -25.19 -5.73 13.10
C PRO A 47 -23.76 -5.17 13.20
N ASP A 48 -23.44 -4.59 14.35
CA ASP A 48 -22.11 -4.03 14.63
C ASP A 48 -21.02 -5.12 14.46
N THR A 49 -19.89 -4.74 13.87
CA THR A 49 -18.72 -5.60 13.62
C THR A 49 -18.27 -6.31 14.91
N ALA A 50 -18.31 -5.62 16.04
CA ALA A 50 -18.00 -6.21 17.35
C ALA A 50 -18.94 -7.38 17.72
N THR A 51 -20.24 -7.22 17.43
CA THR A 51 -21.24 -8.25 17.72
C THR A 51 -21.04 -9.46 16.83
N LEU A 52 -20.78 -9.22 15.53
CA LEU A 52 -20.48 -10.28 14.57
C LEU A 52 -19.23 -11.09 14.95
N LEU A 53 -18.18 -10.42 15.45
CA LEU A 53 -16.98 -11.08 15.95
C LEU A 53 -17.32 -12.06 17.08
N LEU A 54 -18.00 -11.57 18.12
CA LEU A 54 -18.37 -12.40 19.27
C LEU A 54 -19.28 -13.57 18.88
N ASP A 55 -20.22 -13.35 17.96
CA ASP A 55 -21.10 -14.42 17.49
C ASP A 55 -20.33 -15.49 16.71
N HIS A 56 -19.39 -15.12 15.83
CA HIS A 56 -18.54 -16.11 15.16
C HIS A 56 -17.65 -16.88 16.13
N MET A 57 -17.17 -16.25 17.22
CA MET A 57 -16.40 -16.95 18.25
C MET A 57 -17.25 -17.92 19.05
N ARG A 58 -18.51 -17.57 19.36
CA ARG A 58 -19.46 -18.50 19.98
C ARG A 58 -19.76 -19.69 19.07
N VAL A 59 -19.87 -19.45 17.75
CA VAL A 59 -20.03 -20.51 16.75
C VAL A 59 -18.78 -21.39 16.67
N ASN A 60 -17.58 -20.82 16.78
CA ASN A 60 -16.36 -21.61 16.89
C ASN A 60 -16.37 -22.47 18.16
N ALA A 61 -16.70 -21.89 19.32
CA ALA A 61 -16.72 -22.60 20.60
C ALA A 61 -17.72 -23.77 20.63
N ILE A 62 -18.94 -23.60 20.09
CA ILE A 62 -19.90 -24.71 19.99
C ILE A 62 -19.43 -25.77 18.98
N GLY A 63 -18.73 -25.35 17.92
CA GLY A 63 -18.09 -26.26 16.98
C GLY A 63 -16.99 -27.10 17.63
N ASP A 64 -16.16 -26.49 18.48
CA ASP A 64 -15.12 -27.16 19.26
C ASP A 64 -15.73 -28.17 20.25
N TYR A 65 -16.74 -27.74 21.01
CA TYR A 65 -17.44 -28.59 21.98
C TYR A 65 -18.01 -29.89 21.36
N TYR A 66 -18.65 -29.78 20.20
CA TYR A 66 -19.22 -30.92 19.47
C TYR A 66 -18.26 -31.55 18.45
N GLN A 67 -17.01 -31.09 18.38
CA GLN A 67 -15.96 -31.59 17.47
C GLN A 67 -16.37 -31.55 15.99
N VAL A 68 -16.98 -30.44 15.57
CA VAL A 68 -17.37 -30.18 14.17
C VAL A 68 -16.31 -29.32 13.49
N ASP A 69 -15.22 -29.95 13.05
CA ASP A 69 -14.04 -29.29 12.47
C ASP A 69 -14.36 -28.31 11.34
N GLY A 70 -15.30 -28.68 10.47
CA GLY A 70 -15.73 -27.85 9.36
C GLY A 70 -16.39 -26.54 9.82
N LEU A 71 -17.14 -26.57 10.91
CA LEU A 71 -17.78 -25.39 11.49
C LEU A 71 -16.75 -24.46 12.13
N MET A 72 -15.81 -25.03 12.89
CA MET A 72 -14.69 -24.30 13.47
C MET A 72 -13.86 -23.59 12.38
N THR A 73 -13.56 -24.29 11.30
CA THR A 73 -12.82 -23.76 10.15
C THR A 73 -13.60 -22.63 9.48
N ALA A 74 -14.89 -22.83 9.22
CA ALA A 74 -15.74 -21.79 8.64
C ALA A 74 -15.82 -20.55 9.54
N ALA A 75 -15.88 -20.73 10.86
CA ALA A 75 -15.89 -19.62 11.81
C ALA A 75 -14.58 -18.85 11.84
N ASN A 76 -13.45 -19.56 11.86
CA ASN A 76 -12.13 -18.96 11.79
C ASN A 76 -11.94 -18.15 10.50
N GLN A 77 -12.42 -18.66 9.36
CA GLN A 77 -12.38 -17.92 8.09
C GLN A 77 -13.19 -16.63 8.13
N LYS A 78 -14.38 -16.66 8.74
CA LYS A 78 -15.22 -15.46 8.86
C LYS A 78 -14.64 -14.43 9.81
N ILE A 79 -14.01 -14.86 10.90
CA ILE A 79 -13.30 -13.97 11.84
C ILE A 79 -12.13 -13.28 11.12
N LYS A 80 -11.33 -14.03 10.34
CA LYS A 80 -10.27 -13.46 9.50
C LYS A 80 -10.82 -12.44 8.50
N HIS A 81 -11.88 -12.80 7.78
CA HIS A 81 -12.49 -11.91 6.81
C HIS A 81 -13.05 -10.64 7.45
N LEU A 82 -13.71 -10.76 8.61
CA LEU A 82 -14.23 -9.61 9.36
C LEU A 82 -13.12 -8.61 9.64
N HIS A 83 -12.00 -9.10 10.19
CA HIS A 83 -10.81 -8.29 10.47
C HIS A 83 -10.21 -7.64 9.21
N GLU A 84 -10.10 -8.38 8.10
CA GLU A 84 -9.54 -7.86 6.85
C GLU A 84 -10.43 -6.81 6.18
N SER A 85 -11.75 -6.96 6.31
CA SER A 85 -12.75 -6.04 5.76
C SER A 85 -12.93 -4.76 6.60
N SER A 86 -12.67 -4.84 7.91
CA SER A 86 -12.83 -3.74 8.86
C SER A 86 -11.64 -2.78 8.94
N LYS A 87 -10.80 -2.67 7.89
CA LYS A 87 -9.61 -1.79 7.92
C LYS A 87 -9.94 -0.32 8.15
N ALA A 88 -11.13 0.13 7.73
CA ALA A 88 -11.58 1.50 7.91
C ALA A 88 -12.34 1.72 9.23
N ASP A 89 -13.02 0.70 9.75
CA ASP A 89 -13.79 0.76 10.99
C ASP A 89 -13.11 -0.04 12.10
N LYS A 90 -12.48 0.69 13.04
CA LYS A 90 -11.78 0.11 14.20
C LYS A 90 -12.65 -0.03 15.44
N SER A 91 -13.98 0.15 15.32
CA SER A 91 -14.94 0.01 16.42
C SER A 91 -14.79 -1.32 17.19
N TRP A 92 -14.53 -2.42 16.47
CA TRP A 92 -14.39 -3.76 17.03
C TRP A 92 -13.11 -3.96 17.86
N VAL A 93 -12.08 -3.11 17.71
CA VAL A 93 -10.80 -3.25 18.44
C VAL A 93 -11.02 -3.15 19.95
N ALA A 94 -11.99 -2.31 20.37
CA ALA A 94 -12.38 -2.19 21.77
C ALA A 94 -13.01 -3.48 22.34
N SER A 95 -13.57 -4.34 21.50
CA SER A 95 -14.15 -5.64 21.89
C SER A 95 -13.16 -6.79 21.86
N LEU A 96 -11.92 -6.54 21.40
CA LEU A 96 -10.88 -7.56 21.30
C LEU A 96 -10.51 -8.17 22.67
N PRO A 97 -10.42 -7.43 23.80
CA PRO A 97 -10.18 -8.04 25.11
C PRO A 97 -11.27 -9.04 25.50
N THR A 98 -12.53 -8.68 25.30
CA THR A 98 -13.68 -9.58 25.55
C THR A 98 -13.63 -10.81 24.66
N ALA A 99 -13.27 -10.63 23.38
CA ALA A 99 -13.08 -11.73 22.44
C ALA A 99 -11.98 -12.68 22.92
N ILE A 100 -10.80 -12.17 23.26
CA ILE A 100 -9.67 -12.99 23.76
C ILE A 100 -10.10 -13.77 25.00
N TRP A 101 -10.75 -13.12 25.96
CA TRP A 101 -11.24 -13.77 27.17
C TRP A 101 -12.23 -14.90 26.85
N LEU A 102 -13.16 -14.67 25.91
CA LEU A 102 -14.12 -15.68 25.47
C LEU A 102 -13.42 -16.88 24.81
N ALA A 103 -12.44 -16.64 23.92
CA ALA A 103 -11.71 -17.71 23.25
C ALA A 103 -10.97 -18.57 24.26
N ILE A 104 -10.23 -17.93 25.16
CA ILE A 104 -9.48 -18.58 26.24
C ILE A 104 -10.40 -19.43 27.13
N SER A 105 -11.60 -18.92 27.44
CA SER A 105 -12.51 -19.56 28.40
C SER A 105 -13.40 -20.65 27.79
N CYS A 106 -13.58 -20.65 26.47
CA CYS A 106 -14.65 -21.44 25.84
C CYS A 106 -14.19 -22.35 24.71
N THR A 107 -12.93 -22.31 24.27
CA THR A 107 -12.45 -23.16 23.19
C THR A 107 -10.99 -23.59 23.39
N ALA A 108 -10.69 -24.83 22.99
CA ALA A 108 -9.32 -25.33 22.85
C ALA A 108 -8.81 -25.19 21.41
N ASN A 109 -9.52 -24.45 20.56
CA ASN A 109 -9.15 -24.24 19.17
C ASN A 109 -7.92 -23.34 19.06
N GLU A 110 -6.75 -23.97 18.94
CA GLU A 110 -5.45 -23.31 18.74
C GLU A 110 -5.45 -22.35 17.55
N GLY A 111 -6.16 -22.71 16.47
CA GLY A 111 -6.26 -21.87 15.27
C GLY A 111 -7.02 -20.56 15.51
N LEU A 112 -8.01 -20.54 16.41
CA LEU A 112 -8.67 -19.30 16.81
C LEU A 112 -7.74 -18.44 17.66
N LEU A 113 -7.01 -19.05 18.59
CA LEU A 113 -6.02 -18.34 19.42
C LEU A 113 -4.89 -17.75 18.56
N ASP A 114 -4.44 -18.45 17.52
CA ASP A 114 -3.45 -17.94 16.56
C ASP A 114 -3.97 -16.69 15.83
N ILE A 115 -5.23 -16.72 15.36
CA ILE A 115 -5.87 -15.59 14.69
C ILE A 115 -5.95 -14.39 15.64
N LEU A 116 -6.45 -14.60 16.85
CA LEU A 116 -6.58 -13.51 17.82
C LEU A 116 -5.21 -12.97 18.23
N ALA A 117 -4.19 -13.82 18.37
CA ALA A 117 -2.85 -13.39 18.71
C ALA A 117 -2.23 -12.53 17.59
N GLU A 118 -2.40 -12.94 16.33
CA GLU A 118 -1.95 -12.17 15.17
C GLU A 118 -2.64 -10.78 15.10
N VAL A 119 -3.96 -10.76 15.31
CA VAL A 119 -4.76 -9.52 15.34
C VAL A 119 -4.35 -8.62 16.51
N THR A 120 -4.17 -9.21 17.69
CA THR A 120 -3.71 -8.52 18.90
C THR A 120 -2.33 -7.92 18.69
N ALA A 121 -1.39 -8.65 18.06
CA ALA A 121 -0.06 -8.13 17.74
C ALA A 121 -0.12 -6.92 16.79
N LYS A 122 -1.06 -6.92 15.83
CA LYS A 122 -1.25 -5.80 14.89
C LYS A 122 -1.82 -4.56 15.56
N GLU A 123 -2.74 -4.74 16.50
CA GLU A 123 -3.47 -3.65 17.19
C GLU A 123 -2.98 -3.42 18.63
N LEU A 124 -1.84 -4.00 19.03
CA LEU A 124 -1.34 -3.98 20.41
C LEU A 124 -1.24 -2.57 20.98
N ALA A 125 -0.74 -1.63 20.17
CA ALA A 125 -0.61 -0.23 20.56
C ALA A 125 -1.95 0.44 20.91
N SER A 126 -3.06 -0.04 20.35
CA SER A 126 -4.41 0.49 20.59
C SER A 126 -5.09 -0.15 21.79
N ILE A 127 -4.74 -1.40 22.15
CA ILE A 127 -5.42 -2.17 23.20
C ILE A 127 -4.63 -2.26 24.52
N ILE A 128 -3.32 -2.03 24.52
CA ILE A 128 -2.46 -2.18 25.71
C ILE A 128 -2.86 -1.25 26.88
N HIS A 129 -3.60 -0.18 26.57
CA HIS A 129 -4.10 0.78 27.56
C HIS A 129 -5.52 0.47 28.06
N LEU A 130 -6.20 -0.54 27.49
CA LEU A 130 -7.53 -0.93 27.93
C LEU A 130 -7.41 -1.73 29.22
N GLU A 131 -8.14 -1.31 30.25
CA GLU A 131 -8.19 -1.99 31.55
C GLU A 131 -8.66 -3.45 31.40
N ASP A 132 -9.60 -3.68 30.49
CA ASP A 132 -10.11 -5.01 30.13
C ASP A 132 -9.03 -5.92 29.53
N PHE A 133 -8.00 -5.36 28.89
CA PHE A 133 -6.89 -6.15 28.34
C PHE A 133 -5.86 -6.49 29.42
N ILE A 134 -5.57 -5.55 30.31
CA ILE A 134 -4.63 -5.74 31.43
C ILE A 134 -5.18 -6.74 32.45
N SER A 135 -6.50 -6.81 32.61
CA SER A 135 -7.18 -7.71 33.55
C SER A 135 -7.31 -9.15 33.03
N ILE A 136 -6.94 -9.43 31.78
CA ILE A 136 -6.88 -10.80 31.26
C ILE A 136 -5.78 -11.55 32.01
N GLU A 137 -6.17 -12.58 32.78
CA GLU A 137 -5.22 -13.42 33.48
C GLU A 137 -4.22 -14.01 32.47
N PRO A 138 -2.90 -13.85 32.69
CA PRO A 138 -1.93 -14.14 31.65
C PRO A 138 -1.88 -15.64 31.35
N ILE A 139 -2.39 -16.01 30.19
CA ILE A 139 -2.07 -17.30 29.57
C ILE A 139 -0.73 -17.13 28.86
N TYR A 140 0.30 -17.73 29.44
CA TYR A 140 1.69 -17.66 28.94
C TYR A 140 1.78 -18.04 27.44
N GLU A 141 0.99 -19.00 27.00
CA GLU A 141 0.97 -19.44 25.60
C GLU A 141 0.39 -18.38 24.66
N PHE A 142 -0.76 -17.77 25.00
CA PHE A 142 -1.34 -16.69 24.20
C PHE A 142 -0.40 -15.48 24.14
N ALA A 143 0.18 -15.07 25.27
CA ALA A 143 1.15 -13.99 25.31
C ALA A 143 2.38 -14.28 24.43
N GLY A 144 2.87 -15.53 24.44
CA GLY A 144 3.93 -16.00 23.56
C GLY A 144 3.59 -15.82 22.08
N LYS A 145 2.37 -16.20 21.66
CA LYS A 145 1.88 -16.02 20.28
C LYS A 145 1.79 -14.54 19.89
N VAL A 146 1.30 -13.68 20.78
CA VAL A 146 1.24 -12.23 20.55
C VAL A 146 2.65 -11.65 20.38
N LEU A 147 3.59 -12.01 21.25
CA LEU A 147 4.99 -11.56 21.15
C LEU A 147 5.66 -12.03 19.85
N HIS A 148 5.39 -13.28 19.43
CA HIS A 148 5.87 -13.79 18.15
C HIS A 148 5.32 -12.98 16.97
N GLY A 149 4.00 -12.71 16.95
CA GLY A 149 3.40 -11.86 15.91
C GLY A 149 3.95 -10.43 15.89
N CYS A 150 4.23 -9.86 17.06
CA CYS A 150 4.91 -8.56 17.17
C CYS A 150 6.31 -8.59 16.57
N TRP A 151 7.08 -9.66 16.85
CA TRP A 151 8.40 -9.86 16.27
C TRP A 151 8.37 -9.96 14.74
N GLU A 152 7.48 -10.78 14.19
CA GLU A 152 7.31 -10.91 12.73
C GLU A 152 6.95 -9.57 12.08
N ARG A 153 6.08 -8.80 12.71
CA ARG A 153 5.73 -7.45 12.25
C ARG A 153 6.93 -6.51 12.26
N ILE A 154 7.71 -6.51 13.35
CA ILE A 154 8.93 -5.68 13.45
C ILE A 154 9.92 -6.06 12.35
N GLN A 155 10.14 -7.36 12.10
CA GLN A 155 11.02 -7.83 11.02
C GLN A 155 10.51 -7.39 9.64
N GLY A 156 9.21 -7.50 9.39
CA GLY A 156 8.60 -7.01 8.14
C GLY A 156 8.83 -5.52 7.92
N LEU A 157 8.63 -4.70 8.96
CA LEU A 157 8.85 -3.25 8.89
C LEU A 157 10.33 -2.88 8.70
N LEU A 158 11.26 -3.64 9.28
CA LEU A 158 12.70 -3.43 9.06
C LEU A 158 13.08 -3.71 7.60
N ASN A 159 12.58 -4.81 7.03
CA ASN A 159 12.83 -5.16 5.62
C ASN A 159 12.24 -4.11 4.67
N GLU A 160 11.02 -3.62 4.93
CA GLU A 160 10.40 -2.56 4.13
C GLU A 160 11.21 -1.26 4.21
N ASN A 161 11.70 -0.91 5.40
CA ASN A 161 12.53 0.28 5.60
C ASN A 161 13.84 0.21 4.79
N ASP A 162 14.48 -0.96 4.77
CA ASP A 162 15.71 -1.17 4.00
C ASP A 162 15.46 -1.12 2.49
N GLN A 163 14.33 -1.67 2.02
CA GLN A 163 13.91 -1.53 0.62
C GLN A 163 13.68 -0.07 0.24
N LEU A 164 12.94 0.68 1.06
CA LEU A 164 12.67 2.10 0.81
C LEU A 164 13.94 2.94 0.81
N LYS A 165 14.91 2.65 1.68
CA LYS A 165 16.22 3.31 1.67
C LYS A 165 16.99 3.03 0.37
N SER A 166 16.96 1.79 -0.10
CA SER A 166 17.57 1.42 -1.38
C SER A 166 16.94 2.19 -2.55
N ASP A 167 15.60 2.23 -2.59
CA ASP A 167 14.85 2.92 -3.64
C ASP A 167 15.11 4.44 -3.62
N LEU A 168 15.16 5.05 -2.43
CA LEU A 168 15.52 6.46 -2.27
C LEU A 168 16.93 6.75 -2.79
N SER A 169 17.91 5.88 -2.50
CA SER A 169 19.28 6.03 -3.00
C SER A 169 19.34 5.97 -4.53
N SER A 170 18.60 5.03 -5.12
CA SER A 170 18.48 4.89 -6.58
C SER A 170 17.84 6.13 -7.22
N LYS A 171 16.74 6.62 -6.64
CA LYS A 171 16.05 7.83 -7.11
C LYS A 171 16.90 9.09 -6.95
N ASP A 172 17.66 9.21 -5.87
CA ASP A 172 18.61 10.31 -5.68
C ASP A 172 19.72 10.28 -6.74
N PHE A 173 20.20 9.10 -7.12
CA PHE A 173 21.17 8.97 -8.20
C PHE A 173 20.59 9.39 -9.55
N GLU A 174 19.39 8.92 -9.90
CA GLU A 174 18.66 9.33 -11.12
C GLU A 174 18.47 10.85 -11.16
N ARG A 175 18.05 11.45 -10.03
CA ARG A 175 17.87 12.90 -9.92
C ARG A 175 19.17 13.65 -10.23
N ARG A 176 20.30 13.24 -9.63
CA ARG A 176 21.62 13.86 -9.90
C ARG A 176 22.09 13.70 -11.34
N MET A 177 21.73 12.60 -12.01
CA MET A 177 22.02 12.42 -13.43
C MET A 177 21.20 13.39 -14.29
N ALA A 178 19.91 13.52 -14.00
CA ALA A 178 19.01 14.45 -14.70
C ALA A 178 19.39 15.92 -14.46
N GLU A 179 19.78 16.29 -13.24
CA GLU A 179 20.28 17.64 -12.91
C GLU A 179 21.51 18.00 -13.74
N ARG A 180 22.50 17.09 -13.83
CA ARG A 180 23.70 17.30 -14.66
C ARG A 180 23.37 17.47 -16.14
N GLU A 181 22.43 16.67 -16.65
CA GLU A 181 22.00 16.81 -18.05
C GLU A 181 21.25 18.13 -18.27
N HIS A 182 20.41 18.53 -17.33
CA HIS A 182 19.72 19.81 -17.37
C HIS A 182 20.70 20.98 -17.38
N GLU A 183 21.73 20.97 -16.51
CA GLU A 183 22.80 21.96 -16.50
C GLU A 183 23.57 22.00 -17.83
N ARG A 184 23.86 20.83 -18.41
CA ARG A 184 24.50 20.71 -19.72
C ARG A 184 23.66 21.40 -20.79
N VAL A 185 22.37 21.08 -20.86
CA VAL A 185 21.43 21.66 -21.83
C VAL A 185 21.28 23.18 -21.60
N GLN A 186 21.12 23.64 -20.37
CA GLN A 186 21.07 25.07 -20.05
C GLN A 186 22.34 25.81 -20.49
N SER A 187 23.52 25.23 -20.26
CA SER A 187 24.79 25.81 -20.70
C SER A 187 24.89 25.92 -22.23
N HIS A 188 24.39 24.92 -22.96
CA HIS A 188 24.29 24.98 -24.41
C HIS A 188 23.33 26.08 -24.88
N TYR A 189 22.16 26.19 -24.24
CA TYR A 189 21.16 27.20 -24.56
C TYR A 189 21.68 28.62 -24.33
N ARG A 190 22.33 28.90 -23.18
CA ARG A 190 22.95 30.20 -22.90
C ARG A 190 24.03 30.58 -23.91
N ARG A 191 24.87 29.61 -24.33
CA ARG A 191 25.86 29.84 -25.39
C ARG A 191 25.19 30.23 -26.71
N MET A 192 24.09 29.56 -27.08
CA MET A 192 23.33 29.90 -28.29
C MET A 192 22.73 31.31 -28.23
N GLU A 193 22.12 31.69 -27.10
CA GLU A 193 21.59 33.05 -26.90
C GLU A 193 22.67 34.13 -27.03
N GLN A 194 23.87 33.87 -26.51
CA GLN A 194 25.02 34.76 -26.69
C GLN A 194 25.39 34.92 -28.17
N CYS A 195 25.42 33.83 -28.94
CA CYS A 195 25.69 33.88 -30.38
C CYS A 195 24.65 34.71 -31.13
N LEU A 196 23.36 34.50 -30.83
CA LEU A 196 22.26 35.24 -31.43
C LEU A 196 22.33 36.73 -31.08
N THR A 197 22.67 37.06 -29.84
CA THR A 197 22.87 38.45 -29.39
C THR A 197 23.99 39.12 -30.18
N VAL A 198 25.14 38.44 -30.37
CA VAL A 198 26.24 38.97 -31.19
C VAL A 198 25.81 39.15 -32.64
N LEU A 199 25.09 38.17 -33.22
CA LEU A 199 24.60 38.23 -34.59
C LEU A 199 23.66 39.42 -34.81
N ASN A 200 22.70 39.62 -33.90
CA ASN A 200 21.75 40.74 -33.98
C ASN A 200 22.41 42.11 -33.81
N ASN A 201 23.51 42.18 -33.05
CA ASN A 201 24.23 43.43 -32.78
C ASN A 201 25.34 43.72 -33.79
N THR A 202 25.60 42.84 -34.77
CA THR A 202 26.66 43.02 -35.77
C THR A 202 26.06 43.31 -37.14
N SER A 203 26.40 44.47 -37.70
CA SER A 203 25.93 44.91 -39.02
C SER A 203 26.98 44.78 -40.14
N PHE A 204 28.22 44.43 -39.79
CA PHE A 204 29.33 44.31 -40.74
C PHE A 204 30.30 43.21 -40.36
N CYS A 205 30.99 42.65 -41.37
CA CYS A 205 32.02 41.65 -41.15
C CYS A 205 33.27 42.26 -40.52
N ARG A 206 33.93 41.52 -39.62
CA ARG A 206 35.22 41.91 -39.03
C ARG A 206 36.34 42.09 -40.08
N ILE A 207 36.22 41.48 -41.25
CA ILE A 207 37.15 41.66 -42.37
C ILE A 207 36.66 42.84 -43.22
N PRO A 208 37.35 43.99 -43.24
CA PRO A 208 36.88 45.20 -43.93
C PRO A 208 36.67 45.01 -45.44
N LYS A 209 37.44 44.10 -46.04
CA LYS A 209 37.37 43.76 -47.47
C LYS A 209 36.35 42.67 -47.81
N CYS A 210 35.52 42.24 -46.85
CA CYS A 210 34.58 41.14 -47.07
C CYS A 210 33.56 41.47 -48.17
N GLY A 211 33.14 42.74 -48.29
CA GLY A 211 32.35 43.31 -49.39
C GLY A 211 30.96 42.72 -49.66
N GLY A 212 30.67 41.52 -49.15
CA GLY A 212 29.42 40.81 -49.31
C GLY A 212 28.38 41.21 -48.27
N GLU A 213 27.12 41.01 -48.64
CA GLU A 213 25.96 41.10 -47.76
C GLU A 213 26.17 40.22 -46.52
N PHE A 214 25.88 40.75 -45.33
CA PHE A 214 26.20 40.10 -44.05
C PHE A 214 25.25 38.93 -43.76
N TRP A 215 25.45 37.82 -44.47
CA TRP A 215 24.82 36.54 -44.16
C TRP A 215 25.72 35.79 -43.18
N CYS A 216 25.20 35.56 -41.99
CA CYS A 216 25.87 34.85 -40.93
C CYS A 216 25.23 33.50 -40.66
N ALA A 217 26.06 32.47 -40.46
CA ALA A 217 25.63 31.16 -40.01
C ALA A 217 26.30 30.84 -38.67
N ILE A 218 25.56 30.17 -37.78
CA ILE A 218 26.10 29.65 -36.52
C ILE A 218 26.70 28.27 -36.81
N ASP A 219 27.99 28.11 -36.53
CA ASP A 219 28.63 26.80 -36.56
C ASP A 219 28.06 25.92 -35.43
N ALA A 220 27.39 24.82 -35.78
CA ALA A 220 26.71 23.96 -34.80
C ALA A 220 27.67 23.27 -33.81
N LYS A 221 28.97 23.15 -34.13
CA LYS A 221 29.96 22.51 -33.25
C LYS A 221 30.66 23.52 -32.35
N GLU A 222 31.01 24.67 -32.89
CA GLU A 222 31.80 25.68 -32.18
C GLU A 222 30.94 26.80 -31.58
N CYS A 223 29.66 26.91 -31.96
CA CYS A 223 28.79 28.05 -31.66
C CYS A 223 29.45 29.38 -32.03
N ILE A 224 30.09 29.45 -33.20
CA ILE A 224 30.74 30.68 -33.68
C ILE A 224 29.92 31.23 -34.85
N VAL A 225 29.60 32.53 -34.77
CA VAL A 225 29.00 33.28 -35.87
C VAL A 225 30.05 33.50 -36.95
N ARG A 226 29.83 32.95 -38.14
CA ARG A 226 30.74 33.09 -39.29
C ARG A 226 30.02 33.79 -40.43
N CYS A 227 30.67 34.79 -41.04
CA CYS A 227 30.23 35.36 -42.32
C CYS A 227 30.44 34.33 -43.45
N ASP A 228 29.54 34.32 -44.42
CA ASP A 228 29.53 33.35 -45.51
C ASP A 228 30.82 33.34 -46.36
N CYS A 229 31.45 34.50 -46.55
CA CYS A 229 32.77 34.62 -47.18
C CYS A 229 33.87 33.85 -46.41
N VAL A 230 33.85 33.90 -45.08
CA VAL A 230 34.84 33.22 -44.22
C VAL A 230 34.56 31.72 -44.16
N ARG A 231 33.27 31.35 -44.11
CA ARG A 231 32.83 29.95 -44.15
C ARG A 231 33.32 29.25 -45.42
N ARG A 232 33.07 29.84 -46.60
CA ARG A 232 33.47 29.26 -47.90
C ARG A 232 34.98 29.01 -47.98
N ARG A 233 35.80 29.96 -47.50
CA ARG A 233 37.27 29.81 -47.45
C ARG A 233 37.72 28.65 -46.55
N LYS A 234 37.08 28.47 -45.38
CA LYS A 234 37.43 27.37 -44.46
C LYS A 234 37.10 26.00 -45.06
N THR A 235 35.95 25.86 -45.72
CA THR A 235 35.57 24.62 -46.44
C THR A 235 36.51 24.31 -47.60
N GLN A 236 36.94 25.31 -48.38
CA GLN A 236 37.90 25.10 -49.48
C GLN A 236 39.28 24.68 -48.97
N ALA A 237 39.76 25.29 -47.87
CA ALA A 237 41.00 24.89 -47.22
C ALA A 237 40.93 23.45 -46.68
N ALA A 238 39.83 23.07 -46.02
CA ALA A 238 39.65 21.71 -45.50
C ALA A 238 39.61 20.64 -46.63
N ALA A 239 38.97 20.95 -47.76
CA ALA A 239 38.92 20.05 -48.91
C ALA A 239 40.29 19.86 -49.59
N SER A 240 41.17 20.87 -49.56
CA SER A 240 42.53 20.75 -50.12
C SER A 240 43.48 19.85 -49.32
N PHE A 241 43.18 19.58 -48.04
CA PHE A 241 44.00 18.72 -47.17
C PHE A 241 43.62 17.23 -47.25
N TYR A 242 42.41 16.89 -47.72
CA TYR A 242 41.99 15.52 -47.98
C TYR A 242 42.28 15.15 -49.46
N ARG A 243 43.55 15.09 -49.84
CA ARG A 243 43.94 14.32 -51.03
C ARG A 243 44.21 12.88 -50.59
N PRO A 244 43.44 11.88 -51.07
CA PRO A 244 43.77 10.49 -50.79
C PRO A 244 45.12 10.17 -51.45
N SER A 245 46.09 9.77 -50.63
CA SER A 245 47.35 9.17 -51.09
C SER A 245 46.98 7.92 -51.90
N GLY A 246 47.09 8.01 -53.22
CA GLY A 246 46.82 6.87 -54.10
C GLY A 246 47.77 5.70 -53.80
N PRO A 247 47.32 4.44 -53.95
CA PRO A 247 48.16 3.27 -53.74
C PRO A 247 49.26 3.22 -54.80
N ALA A 248 50.48 2.91 -54.35
CA ALA A 248 51.65 2.66 -55.18
C ALA A 248 51.65 1.22 -55.72
#